data_AF-A0A7K4A3J0-F1
#
_entry.id   AF-A0A7K4A3J0-F1
#
_cell.length_a   1.000
_cell.length_b   1.000
_cell.length_c   1.000
_cell.angle_alpha   90.00
_cell.angle_beta   90.00
_cell.angle_gamma   90.00
#
_symmetry.space_group_name_H-M   'P 1'
#
loop_
_entity.id
_entity.type
_entity.pdbx_description
1 polymer ?
#
loop_
_entity_poly.entity_id
_entity_poly.type
_entity_poly.pdbx_seq_one_letter_code
_entity_poly.pdbx_strand_id
1 'polypeptide(L)'
;MNKILVIFLLILLVAVSGCVTRSREKDSGSPTWVPTTASQIRHAGTTSEQPLVSTPCKELNPLIILVEFPDKKHVAERNFFVNRYNTQVNTYLQSVSYGAVCLNGEVTPTWYTLPLPTTSYRISSRNLEVNRTRVDTLIHDALAAADADYNVSDYDFVVIQLGVLTPDYGMVGLCGYPGMLGWTKTSVLTAPSGEVVQRGVAIFTAQAHVGTNFHDIAHILGGVKDGNRMVPCLYDHDLQANPGPDLEVFRNSMINMGYWDPMSCHFYRNDTSPPGICSWTRIRLGWLDEEKILTVDPDNQTEVMLGPLEDPSSEVLAIRVPLSPSTYYLVENRAPIGVDKVLPDHGILIMFADDRIAECHHGEAPVKLIDANPAIPYLEGAAFDVEEKDEYVDQANNLRIKLLEKSGSEYRILIEPLSYFYQE
;
A
#
# COMPACT_ATOMS: atom_id res chain seq x y z
N MET A 1 57.39 -41.27 0.15
CA MET A 1 56.02 -41.83 0.14
C MET A 1 55.25 -41.18 -0.99
N ASN A 2 54.94 -41.98 -2.01
CA ASN A 2 53.98 -41.86 -3.14
C ASN A 2 53.31 -40.51 -3.46
N LYS A 3 53.09 -40.05 -4.71
CA LYS A 3 53.35 -40.41 -6.13
C LYS A 3 52.83 -39.17 -6.91
N ILE A 4 53.65 -38.41 -7.66
CA ILE A 4 53.79 -38.35 -9.15
C ILE A 4 52.47 -38.39 -9.97
N LEU A 5 52.23 -37.37 -10.85
CA LEU A 5 52.02 -37.42 -12.33
C LEU A 5 51.17 -36.20 -12.81
N VAL A 6 51.69 -35.14 -13.44
CA VAL A 6 52.01 -34.85 -14.87
C VAL A 6 50.88 -35.16 -15.90
N ILE A 7 50.47 -34.15 -16.70
CA ILE A 7 50.34 -34.06 -18.19
C ILE A 7 49.14 -33.21 -18.68
N PHE A 8 49.49 -32.21 -19.51
CA PHE A 8 48.83 -31.48 -20.63
C PHE A 8 47.44 -31.91 -21.19
N LEU A 9 46.61 -30.94 -21.66
CA LEU A 9 46.44 -30.58 -23.09
C LEU A 9 45.38 -29.45 -23.31
N LEU A 10 45.62 -28.60 -24.32
CA LEU A 10 44.69 -27.63 -24.95
C LEU A 10 43.49 -28.33 -25.65
N ILE A 11 42.30 -27.71 -25.63
CA ILE A 11 41.34 -27.72 -26.75
C ILE A 11 40.66 -26.33 -26.88
N LEU A 12 40.54 -25.89 -28.13
CA LEU A 12 39.99 -24.64 -28.65
C LEU A 12 38.58 -24.88 -29.25
N LEU A 13 37.68 -23.90 -29.11
CA LEU A 13 36.45 -23.59 -29.89
C LEU A 13 35.35 -24.68 -30.09
N VAL A 14 34.09 -24.35 -29.75
CA VAL A 14 32.94 -24.19 -30.68
C VAL A 14 31.86 -23.36 -29.95
N ALA A 15 31.21 -22.47 -30.72
CA ALA A 15 30.20 -21.51 -30.31
C ALA A 15 28.77 -22.07 -30.24
N VAL A 16 27.88 -21.21 -29.69
CA VAL A 16 26.43 -21.04 -29.96
C VAL A 16 25.47 -21.43 -28.83
N SER A 17 24.63 -20.43 -28.50
CA SER A 17 23.30 -20.44 -27.87
C SER A 17 23.16 -20.53 -26.35
N GLY A 18 22.84 -19.37 -25.76
CA GLY A 18 21.51 -19.15 -25.21
C GLY A 18 21.15 -19.83 -23.89
N CYS A 19 21.43 -19.16 -22.78
CA CYS A 19 20.50 -18.91 -21.65
C CYS A 19 21.33 -18.38 -20.49
N VAL A 20 21.28 -17.06 -20.25
CA VAL A 20 21.81 -16.49 -19.01
C VAL A 20 20.82 -16.86 -17.91
N THR A 21 21.17 -17.88 -17.14
CA THR A 21 20.55 -18.19 -15.85
C THR A 21 20.81 -17.02 -14.90
N ARG A 22 19.78 -16.24 -14.58
CA ARG A 22 19.83 -15.22 -13.53
C ARG A 22 19.95 -15.94 -12.18
N SER A 23 21.06 -15.70 -11.49
CA SER A 23 21.37 -16.30 -10.19
C SER A 23 20.35 -15.86 -9.14
N ARG A 24 19.71 -16.84 -8.50
CA ARG A 24 18.98 -16.67 -7.24
C ARG A 24 19.98 -16.38 -6.13
N GLU A 25 19.97 -15.16 -5.60
CA GLU A 25 20.66 -14.83 -4.36
C GLU A 25 19.71 -15.08 -3.19
N LYS A 26 20.14 -15.91 -2.24
CA LYS A 26 19.43 -16.22 -1.00
C LYS A 26 19.65 -15.06 -0.02
N ASP A 27 18.61 -14.27 0.22
CA ASP A 27 18.61 -13.32 1.35
C ASP A 27 18.37 -14.07 2.66
N SER A 28 19.46 -14.47 3.30
CA SER A 28 19.50 -14.85 4.71
C SER A 28 20.50 -13.94 5.42
N GLY A 29 20.05 -12.75 5.82
CA GLY A 29 20.86 -11.80 6.57
C GLY A 29 19.97 -10.82 7.33
N SER A 30 20.02 -10.89 8.66
CA SER A 30 19.44 -9.87 9.54
C SER A 30 20.08 -8.50 9.24
N PRO A 31 19.33 -7.40 9.06
CA PRO A 31 19.93 -6.15 8.60
C PRO A 31 20.64 -5.44 9.76
N THR A 32 21.95 -5.22 9.61
CA THR A 32 22.69 -4.23 10.38
C THR A 32 22.36 -2.84 9.85
N TRP A 33 21.70 -2.03 10.68
CA TRP A 33 21.40 -0.63 10.38
C TRP A 33 22.68 0.22 10.42
N VAL A 34 22.98 0.93 9.33
CA VAL A 34 24.03 1.95 9.27
C VAL A 34 23.38 3.28 8.89
N PRO A 35 23.49 4.35 9.71
CA PRO A 35 22.94 5.65 9.37
C PRO A 35 23.85 6.34 8.34
N THR A 36 23.30 6.68 7.18
CA THR A 36 24.00 7.50 6.19
C THR A 36 23.95 8.97 6.60
N THR A 37 25.11 9.54 6.93
CA THR A 37 25.27 10.99 7.16
C THR A 37 25.13 11.76 5.84
N ALA A 38 24.31 12.80 5.85
CA ALA A 38 24.13 13.73 4.75
C ALA A 38 25.42 14.54 4.49
N SER A 39 25.97 14.47 3.27
CA SER A 39 26.80 15.53 2.70
C SER A 39 27.14 15.26 1.23
N GLN A 40 26.81 16.24 0.38
CA GLN A 40 27.34 16.56 -0.96
C GLN A 40 26.76 15.85 -2.18
N ILE A 41 25.74 16.48 -2.77
CA ILE A 41 25.54 16.49 -4.23
C ILE A 41 25.55 17.95 -4.70
N ARG A 42 26.52 18.30 -5.55
CA ARG A 42 26.66 19.63 -6.17
C ARG A 42 25.71 19.75 -7.37
N HIS A 43 25.10 20.92 -7.50
CA HIS A 43 24.20 21.30 -8.58
C HIS A 43 24.91 21.46 -9.94
N ALA A 44 24.22 21.07 -11.01
CA ALA A 44 24.36 21.68 -12.33
C ALA A 44 23.04 21.51 -13.11
N GLY A 45 22.49 22.62 -13.63
CA GLY A 45 21.42 22.61 -14.64
C GLY A 45 20.19 23.42 -14.27
N THR A 46 20.22 24.73 -14.53
CA THR A 46 19.03 25.61 -14.48
C THR A 46 18.16 25.38 -15.70
N THR A 47 16.97 24.81 -15.50
CA THR A 47 15.81 25.04 -16.37
C THR A 47 14.77 25.79 -15.55
N SER A 48 14.20 26.84 -16.13
CA SER A 48 13.25 27.72 -15.47
C SER A 48 11.91 27.00 -15.30
N GLU A 49 11.71 26.33 -14.16
CA GLU A 49 10.38 25.96 -13.70
C GLU A 49 9.65 27.24 -13.30
N GLN A 50 8.61 27.57 -14.06
CA GLN A 50 7.57 28.48 -13.59
C GLN A 50 7.00 27.88 -12.29
N PRO A 51 6.77 28.66 -11.22
CA PRO A 51 6.14 28.13 -10.03
C PRO A 51 4.74 27.66 -10.42
N LEU A 52 4.52 26.35 -10.41
CA LEU A 52 3.19 25.79 -10.40
C LEU A 52 2.46 26.44 -9.22
N VAL A 53 1.43 27.20 -9.53
CA VAL A 53 0.51 27.74 -8.53
C VAL A 53 0.00 26.52 -7.77
N SER A 54 0.49 26.33 -6.54
CA SER A 54 0.08 25.22 -5.69
C SER A 54 -1.40 25.43 -5.39
N THR A 55 -2.27 24.66 -6.04
CA THR A 55 -3.62 24.49 -5.50
C THR A 55 -3.43 24.08 -4.03
N PRO A 56 -4.04 24.79 -3.07
CA PRO A 56 -3.94 24.40 -1.69
C PRO A 56 -4.48 22.97 -1.55
N CYS A 57 -3.63 22.04 -1.12
CA CYS A 57 -4.07 20.71 -0.74
C CYS A 57 -4.94 20.82 0.51
N LYS A 58 -5.87 19.87 0.70
CA LYS A 58 -6.54 19.71 1.99
C LYS A 58 -5.51 19.20 3.01
N GLU A 59 -5.11 20.08 3.90
CA GLU A 59 -4.15 19.78 4.95
C GLU A 59 -4.79 18.93 6.04
N LEU A 60 -4.16 17.80 6.33
CA LEU A 60 -4.49 16.91 7.45
C LEU A 60 -3.47 17.15 8.58
N ASN A 61 -3.98 17.32 9.79
CA ASN A 61 -3.19 17.67 10.97
C ASN A 61 -3.28 16.57 12.03
N PRO A 62 -2.48 15.48 11.94
CA PRO A 62 -2.43 14.50 13.01
C PRO A 62 -1.59 14.97 14.20
N LEU A 63 -1.95 14.51 15.39
CA LEU A 63 -1.06 14.54 16.56
C LEU A 63 -0.24 13.24 16.59
N ILE A 64 1.09 13.36 16.49
CA ILE A 64 2.03 12.24 16.61
C ILE A 64 2.59 12.23 18.03
N ILE A 65 2.03 11.38 18.88
CA ILE A 65 2.45 11.19 20.27
C ILE A 65 3.64 10.24 20.28
N LEU A 66 4.83 10.77 20.61
CA LEU A 66 6.03 9.97 20.80
C LEU A 66 5.98 9.29 22.17
N VAL A 67 6.03 7.96 22.20
CA VAL A 67 5.98 7.19 23.45
C VAL A 67 7.14 6.23 23.60
N GLU A 68 7.64 6.11 24.83
CA GLU A 68 8.63 5.13 25.25
C GLU A 68 8.17 4.40 26.52
N PHE A 69 8.97 3.46 27.01
CA PHE A 69 8.56 2.55 28.08
C PHE A 69 9.54 2.58 29.25
N PRO A 70 9.12 2.21 30.47
CA PRO A 70 9.99 2.18 31.63
C PRO A 70 11.20 1.24 31.45
N ASP A 71 11.05 0.18 30.66
CA ASP A 71 12.08 -0.82 30.37
C ASP A 71 12.86 -0.58 29.07
N LYS A 72 12.38 0.32 28.18
CA LYS A 72 12.99 0.58 26.88
C LYS A 72 12.84 2.05 26.45
N LYS A 73 13.99 2.71 26.27
CA LYS A 73 14.08 4.05 25.69
C LYS A 73 13.96 4.01 24.18
N HIS A 74 13.54 5.14 23.61
CA HIS A 74 13.40 5.30 22.17
C HIS A 74 14.71 5.07 21.40
N VAL A 75 14.60 4.50 20.20
CA VAL A 75 15.74 4.18 19.32
C VAL A 75 16.04 5.26 18.27
N ALA A 76 15.21 6.30 18.18
CA ALA A 76 15.34 7.36 17.19
C ALA A 76 14.94 8.71 17.79
N GLU A 77 15.61 9.78 17.35
CA GLU A 77 15.33 11.15 17.77
C GLU A 77 14.02 11.68 17.19
N ARG A 78 13.39 12.66 17.85
CA ARG A 78 12.15 13.32 17.37
C ARG A 78 12.22 13.75 15.91
N ASN A 79 13.34 14.33 15.48
CA ASN A 79 13.49 14.85 14.11
C ASN A 79 13.38 13.75 13.04
N PHE A 80 13.67 12.50 13.38
CA PHE A 80 13.41 11.37 12.49
C PHE A 80 11.92 11.27 12.16
N PHE A 81 11.05 11.40 13.17
CA PHE A 81 9.60 11.31 12.99
C PHE A 81 9.00 12.57 12.37
N VAL A 82 9.55 13.75 12.66
CA VAL A 82 9.19 14.98 11.91
C VAL A 82 9.44 14.78 10.41
N ASN A 83 10.62 14.27 10.04
CA ASN A 83 10.93 13.97 8.64
C ASN A 83 10.07 12.82 8.08
N ARG A 84 9.78 11.79 8.88
CA ARG A 84 8.90 10.69 8.46
C ARG A 84 7.53 11.21 8.03
N TYR A 85 6.85 11.96 8.89
CA TYR A 85 5.47 12.35 8.63
C TYR A 85 5.39 13.56 7.69
N ASN A 86 6.13 14.63 7.96
CA ASN A 86 5.95 15.91 7.26
C ASN A 86 6.75 16.00 5.95
N THR A 87 7.65 15.04 5.70
CA THR A 87 8.34 14.87 4.42
C THR A 87 7.88 13.58 3.73
N GLN A 88 8.23 12.41 4.27
CA GLN A 88 8.12 11.16 3.51
C GLN A 88 6.67 10.72 3.29
N VAL A 89 5.87 10.66 4.36
CA VAL A 89 4.44 10.32 4.27
C VAL A 89 3.66 11.41 3.56
N ASN A 90 3.96 12.68 3.83
CA ASN A 90 3.35 13.82 3.12
C ASN A 90 3.58 13.75 1.60
N THR A 91 4.82 13.60 1.14
CA THR A 91 5.15 13.48 -0.30
C THR A 91 4.45 12.28 -0.93
N TYR A 92 4.39 11.15 -0.23
CA TYR A 92 3.67 9.97 -0.72
C TYR A 92 2.17 10.24 -0.85
N LEU A 93 1.52 10.78 0.20
CA LEU A 93 0.09 11.17 0.19
C LEU A 93 -0.23 12.15 -0.94
N GLN A 94 0.59 13.17 -1.15
CA GLN A 94 0.41 14.11 -2.26
C GLN A 94 0.50 13.41 -3.61
N SER A 95 1.39 12.44 -3.78
CA SER A 95 1.52 11.68 -5.03
C SER A 95 0.27 10.82 -5.29
N VAL A 96 -0.16 10.03 -4.31
CA VAL A 96 -1.29 9.10 -4.46
C VAL A 96 -2.67 9.76 -4.40
N SER A 97 -2.75 11.05 -4.08
CA SER A 97 -4.00 11.82 -4.06
C SER A 97 -4.08 12.87 -5.17
N TYR A 98 -3.15 12.86 -6.15
CA TYR A 98 -3.01 13.91 -7.16
C TYR A 98 -2.90 15.33 -6.57
N GLY A 99 -2.29 15.44 -5.40
CA GLY A 99 -2.13 16.69 -4.65
C GLY A 99 -3.38 17.15 -3.88
N ALA A 100 -4.48 16.38 -3.88
CA ALA A 100 -5.70 16.75 -3.17
C ALA A 100 -5.52 16.81 -1.64
N VAL A 101 -4.59 16.01 -1.10
CA VAL A 101 -4.35 15.89 0.34
C VAL A 101 -2.87 16.07 0.66
N CYS A 102 -2.57 16.74 1.76
CA CYS A 102 -1.24 16.85 2.33
C CYS A 102 -1.26 16.70 3.85
N LEU A 103 -0.10 16.41 4.44
CA LEU A 103 0.05 16.13 5.86
C LEU A 103 0.96 17.16 6.52
N ASN A 104 0.48 17.75 7.61
CA ASN A 104 1.27 18.59 8.51
C ASN A 104 1.06 18.13 9.95
N GLY A 105 1.79 17.10 10.32
CA GLY A 105 1.68 16.47 11.63
C GLY A 105 2.40 17.25 12.72
N GLU A 106 1.76 17.37 13.88
CA GLU A 106 2.39 17.85 15.09
C GLU A 106 3.04 16.68 15.84
N VAL A 107 4.36 16.64 15.83
CA VAL A 107 5.13 15.65 16.60
C VAL A 107 5.43 16.23 17.99
N THR A 108 5.03 15.53 19.04
CA THR A 108 5.23 15.99 20.43
C THR A 108 6.71 16.33 20.68
N PRO A 109 7.03 17.40 21.42
CA PRO A 109 8.41 17.85 21.64
C PRO A 109 9.19 16.91 22.56
N THR A 110 8.47 16.15 23.39
CA THR A 110 9.04 15.19 24.33
C THR A 110 8.48 13.80 24.11
N TRP A 111 9.22 12.80 24.60
CA TRP A 111 8.78 11.42 24.66
C TRP A 111 8.02 11.19 25.98
N TYR A 112 6.80 10.70 25.89
CA TYR A 112 6.05 10.28 27.06
C TYR A 112 6.45 8.86 27.46
N THR A 113 6.85 8.65 28.73
CA THR A 113 7.07 7.31 29.26
C THR A 113 5.74 6.72 29.71
N LEU A 114 5.31 5.63 29.08
CA LEU A 114 4.08 4.91 29.44
C LEU A 114 4.20 4.23 30.82
N PRO A 115 3.09 3.91 31.51
CA PRO A 115 3.12 3.38 32.87
C PRO A 115 3.58 1.92 32.96
N LEU A 116 3.46 1.12 31.89
CA LEU A 116 3.77 -0.32 31.90
C LEU A 116 5.00 -0.63 31.03
N PRO A 117 5.73 -1.74 31.29
CA PRO A 117 6.82 -2.18 30.43
C PRO A 117 6.31 -2.68 29.07
N THR A 118 7.18 -2.68 28.05
CA THR A 118 6.84 -3.11 26.67
C THR A 118 6.10 -4.44 26.58
N THR A 119 6.48 -5.41 27.42
CA THR A 119 5.86 -6.76 27.48
C THR A 119 4.36 -6.75 27.81
N SER A 120 3.87 -5.70 28.49
CA SER A 120 2.46 -5.54 28.82
C SER A 120 1.62 -5.12 27.61
N TYR A 121 2.23 -4.43 26.65
CA TYR A 121 1.57 -3.96 25.42
C TYR A 121 1.82 -4.87 24.22
N ARG A 122 2.79 -5.80 24.30
CA ARG A 122 3.17 -6.67 23.17
C ARG A 122 1.97 -7.44 22.61
N ILE A 123 1.79 -7.43 21.29
CA ILE A 123 0.71 -8.12 20.57
C ILE A 123 1.25 -9.18 19.61
N SER A 124 0.35 -9.99 19.04
CA SER A 124 0.71 -10.92 17.95
C SER A 124 0.99 -10.13 16.67
N SER A 125 1.87 -10.64 15.80
CA SER A 125 2.03 -10.15 14.41
C SER A 125 0.86 -10.56 13.51
N ARG A 126 -0.04 -11.43 14.00
CA ARG A 126 -1.20 -11.97 13.28
C ARG A 126 -2.46 -11.27 13.74
N ASN A 127 -3.21 -10.70 12.80
CA ASN A 127 -4.33 -9.82 13.10
C ASN A 127 -5.42 -10.52 13.91
N LEU A 128 -5.74 -11.76 13.55
CA LEU A 128 -6.78 -12.55 14.22
C LEU A 128 -6.38 -13.02 15.63
N GLU A 129 -5.11 -12.85 16.02
CA GLU A 129 -4.58 -13.18 17.34
C GLU A 129 -4.25 -11.95 18.19
N VAL A 130 -4.52 -10.74 17.68
CA VAL A 130 -4.24 -9.49 18.40
C VAL A 130 -5.08 -9.43 19.67
N ASN A 131 -4.40 -9.23 20.81
CA ASN A 131 -5.07 -8.97 22.08
C ASN A 131 -5.59 -7.53 22.11
N ARG A 132 -6.90 -7.36 21.87
CA ARG A 132 -7.55 -6.04 21.80
C ARG A 132 -7.45 -5.25 23.11
N THR A 133 -7.44 -5.90 24.27
CA THR A 133 -7.26 -5.22 25.57
C THR A 133 -5.89 -4.55 25.66
N ARG A 134 -4.84 -5.15 25.10
CA ARG A 134 -3.50 -4.53 25.09
C ARG A 134 -3.44 -3.32 24.16
N VAL A 135 -4.12 -3.38 23.02
CA VAL A 135 -4.24 -2.24 22.09
C VAL A 135 -5.02 -1.10 22.75
N ASP A 136 -6.14 -1.41 23.39
CA ASP A 136 -6.97 -0.47 24.14
C ASP A 136 -6.19 0.20 25.27
N THR A 137 -5.47 -0.60 26.06
CA THR A 137 -4.60 -0.09 27.16
C THR A 137 -3.51 0.83 26.61
N LEU A 138 -2.84 0.46 25.51
CA LEU A 138 -1.81 1.29 24.88
C LEU A 138 -2.36 2.64 24.42
N ILE A 139 -3.54 2.63 23.78
CA ILE A 139 -4.19 3.85 23.31
C ILE A 139 -4.57 4.74 24.49
N HIS A 140 -5.22 4.17 25.50
CA HIS A 140 -5.62 4.93 26.69
C HIS A 140 -4.42 5.52 27.43
N ASP A 141 -3.34 4.76 27.65
CA ASP A 141 -2.16 5.24 28.35
C ASP A 141 -1.41 6.33 27.56
N ALA A 142 -1.32 6.19 26.24
CA ALA A 142 -0.70 7.21 25.38
C ALA A 142 -1.50 8.52 25.34
N LEU A 143 -2.83 8.43 25.20
CA LEU A 143 -3.71 9.59 25.27
C LEU A 143 -3.63 10.26 26.64
N ALA A 144 -3.67 9.49 27.73
CA ALA A 144 -3.57 10.01 29.09
C ALA A 144 -2.25 10.74 29.36
N ALA A 145 -1.15 10.29 28.78
CA ALA A 145 0.14 10.92 28.95
C ALA A 145 0.22 12.30 28.27
N ALA A 146 -0.43 12.47 27.11
CA ALA A 146 -0.44 13.72 26.35
C ALA A 146 -1.59 14.67 26.72
N ASP A 147 -2.61 14.20 27.44
CA ASP A 147 -3.88 14.90 27.68
C ASP A 147 -3.75 16.27 28.35
N ALA A 148 -2.73 16.44 29.21
CA ALA A 148 -2.49 17.72 29.88
C ALA A 148 -1.86 18.79 28.96
N ASP A 149 -1.20 18.36 27.88
CA ASP A 149 -0.44 19.22 26.98
C ASP A 149 -1.19 19.51 25.68
N TYR A 150 -2.09 18.60 25.27
CA TYR A 150 -2.75 18.61 23.97
C TYR A 150 -4.25 18.35 24.08
N ASN A 151 -5.04 19.21 23.42
CA ASN A 151 -6.43 18.89 23.14
C ASN A 151 -6.51 18.02 21.87
N VAL A 152 -6.78 16.73 22.03
CA VAL A 152 -6.82 15.79 20.91
C VAL A 152 -7.96 16.06 19.91
N SER A 153 -8.98 16.83 20.29
CA SER A 153 -10.08 17.18 19.38
C SER A 153 -9.71 18.25 18.34
N ASP A 154 -8.57 18.93 18.52
CA ASP A 154 -7.99 19.89 17.57
C ASP A 154 -7.30 19.21 16.36
N TYR A 155 -7.09 17.89 16.41
CA TYR A 155 -6.36 17.12 15.39
C TYR A 155 -7.28 16.18 14.61
N ASP A 156 -6.97 15.96 13.33
CA ASP A 156 -7.78 15.09 12.46
C ASP A 156 -7.76 13.63 12.93
N PHE A 157 -6.62 13.17 13.43
CA PHE A 157 -6.41 11.83 13.99
C PHE A 157 -5.15 11.79 14.85
N VAL A 158 -4.96 10.69 15.58
CA VAL A 158 -3.78 10.48 16.42
C VAL A 158 -2.90 9.39 15.83
N VAL A 159 -1.59 9.59 15.93
CA VAL A 159 -0.59 8.56 15.69
C VAL A 159 0.18 8.32 16.99
N ILE A 160 0.16 7.08 17.49
CA ILE A 160 0.99 6.66 18.60
C ILE A 160 2.27 6.08 18.02
N GLN A 161 3.35 6.87 18.11
CA GLN A 161 4.66 6.48 17.60
C GLN A 161 5.49 5.87 18.72
N LEU A 162 5.60 4.54 18.70
CA LEU A 162 6.40 3.81 19.67
C LEU A 162 7.89 4.00 19.36
N GLY A 163 8.69 4.28 20.39
CA GLY A 163 10.14 4.41 20.30
C GLY A 163 10.88 3.08 20.19
N VAL A 164 10.17 1.95 20.11
CA VAL A 164 10.75 0.59 20.08
C VAL A 164 10.59 -0.05 18.72
N LEU A 165 11.25 -1.21 18.53
CA LEU A 165 11.20 -1.98 17.29
C LEU A 165 10.19 -3.13 17.38
N THR A 166 9.87 -3.75 16.24
CA THR A 166 8.92 -4.88 16.16
C THR A 166 9.26 -6.07 17.05
N PRO A 167 10.52 -6.46 17.29
CA PRO A 167 10.81 -7.52 18.27
C PRO A 167 10.24 -7.26 19.66
N ASP A 168 10.09 -5.97 20.04
CA ASP A 168 9.60 -5.55 21.35
C ASP A 168 8.07 -5.49 21.40
N TYR A 169 7.43 -4.89 20.38
CA TYR A 169 5.97 -4.73 20.33
C TYR A 169 5.21 -5.91 19.70
N GLY A 170 5.87 -6.67 18.82
CA GLY A 170 5.31 -7.83 18.12
C GLY A 170 4.70 -7.54 16.75
N MET A 171 4.39 -6.28 16.43
CA MET A 171 3.86 -5.86 15.12
C MET A 171 4.56 -4.57 14.66
N VAL A 172 4.56 -4.28 13.35
CA VAL A 172 5.20 -3.06 12.81
C VAL A 172 4.26 -1.85 12.88
N GLY A 173 2.99 -2.05 12.54
CA GLY A 173 1.96 -1.04 12.54
C GLY A 173 0.56 -1.66 12.61
N LEU A 174 -0.39 -0.91 13.15
CA LEU A 174 -1.81 -1.23 13.05
C LEU A 174 -2.67 0.02 13.15
N CYS A 175 -3.84 -0.03 12.52
CA CYS A 175 -4.96 0.87 12.82
C CYS A 175 -5.70 0.36 14.07
N GLY A 176 -5.66 1.13 15.15
CA GLY A 176 -6.38 0.83 16.38
C GLY A 176 -7.87 1.12 16.24
N TYR A 177 -8.20 2.29 15.68
CA TYR A 177 -9.57 2.72 15.39
C TYR A 177 -9.58 3.59 14.11
N PRO A 178 -10.50 3.38 13.15
CA PRO A 178 -11.45 2.26 13.04
C PRO A 178 -10.74 1.00 12.52
N GLY A 179 -10.33 0.11 13.42
CA GLY A 179 -9.50 -1.05 13.11
C GLY A 179 -9.57 -2.11 14.19
N MET A 180 -8.47 -2.45 14.85
CA MET A 180 -8.39 -3.56 15.81
C MET A 180 -9.39 -3.49 16.98
N LEU A 181 -9.78 -2.28 17.42
CA LEU A 181 -10.79 -2.07 18.47
C LEU A 181 -12.24 -2.14 17.96
N GLY A 182 -12.40 -2.29 16.65
CA GLY A 182 -13.68 -2.33 15.95
C GLY A 182 -14.03 -1.00 15.27
N TRP A 183 -15.00 -1.08 14.35
CA TRP A 183 -15.51 0.02 13.55
C TRP A 183 -17.05 0.00 13.43
N THR A 184 -17.68 -1.03 14.01
CA THR A 184 -19.14 -1.23 14.03
C THR A 184 -19.81 -0.70 15.31
N LYS A 185 -19.02 -0.27 16.31
CA LYS A 185 -19.52 0.23 17.61
C LYS A 185 -19.64 1.76 17.63
N THR A 186 -20.69 2.23 18.30
CA THR A 186 -21.07 3.63 18.50
C THR A 186 -20.28 4.38 19.58
N SER A 187 -19.27 3.74 20.20
CA SER A 187 -18.50 4.36 21.28
C SER A 187 -17.41 5.26 20.71
N VAL A 188 -17.52 6.55 20.98
CA VAL A 188 -16.51 7.56 20.64
C VAL A 188 -15.26 7.32 21.50
N LEU A 189 -14.09 7.27 20.86
CA LEU A 189 -12.82 7.21 21.57
C LEU A 189 -12.48 8.60 22.13
N THR A 190 -12.20 8.66 23.43
CA THR A 190 -11.89 9.92 24.12
C THR A 190 -10.60 9.83 24.93
N ALA A 191 -9.90 10.96 25.06
CA ALA A 191 -8.88 11.13 26.09
C ALA A 191 -9.51 11.19 27.49
N PRO A 192 -8.74 11.05 28.59
CA PRO A 192 -9.27 11.12 29.96
C PRO A 192 -10.02 12.41 30.30
N SER A 193 -9.60 13.54 29.72
CA SER A 193 -10.29 14.84 29.77
C SER A 193 -11.71 14.82 29.20
N GLY A 194 -12.04 13.81 28.38
CA GLY A 194 -13.30 13.70 27.64
C GLY A 194 -13.21 14.21 26.21
N GLU A 195 -12.06 14.77 25.80
CA GLU A 195 -11.82 15.24 24.44
C GLU A 195 -11.87 14.08 23.43
N VAL A 196 -12.53 14.32 22.30
CA VAL A 196 -12.83 13.29 21.30
C VAL A 196 -11.68 13.13 20.32
N VAL A 197 -11.25 11.89 20.09
CA VAL A 197 -10.40 11.56 18.94
C VAL A 197 -11.27 11.52 17.69
N GLN A 198 -11.04 12.44 16.75
CA GLN A 198 -11.93 12.70 15.61
C GLN A 198 -12.12 11.49 14.68
N ARG A 199 -11.09 11.13 13.90
CA ARG A 199 -11.19 10.06 12.89
C ARG A 199 -10.69 8.71 13.38
N GLY A 200 -9.58 8.69 14.13
CA GLY A 200 -8.91 7.43 14.40
C GLY A 200 -7.57 7.51 15.12
N VAL A 201 -7.02 6.33 15.38
CA VAL A 201 -5.69 6.13 15.97
C VAL A 201 -4.91 5.07 15.19
N ALA A 202 -3.73 5.45 14.70
CA ALA A 202 -2.75 4.51 14.15
C ALA A 202 -1.59 4.32 15.13
N ILE A 203 -0.99 3.14 15.16
CA ILE A 203 0.11 2.80 16.07
C ILE A 203 1.26 2.25 15.24
N PHE A 204 2.49 2.75 15.45
CA PHE A 204 3.67 2.31 14.69
C PHE A 204 4.87 2.10 15.58
N THR A 205 5.67 1.06 15.29
CA THR A 205 7.04 0.95 15.82
C THR A 205 7.98 1.89 15.07
N ALA A 206 9.14 2.21 15.66
CA ALA A 206 10.05 3.24 15.18
C ALA A 206 10.50 3.05 13.71
N GLN A 207 10.62 1.80 13.27
CA GLN A 207 11.10 1.42 11.94
C GLN A 207 10.00 1.18 10.90
N ALA A 208 8.73 1.52 11.18
CA ALA A 208 7.65 1.34 10.22
C ALA A 208 8.02 1.93 8.84
N HIS A 209 7.63 1.27 7.75
CA HIS A 209 7.88 1.78 6.40
C HIS A 209 6.84 2.86 6.05
N VAL A 210 7.15 3.77 5.11
CA VAL A 210 6.19 4.81 4.65
C VAL A 210 4.87 4.18 4.19
N GLY A 211 4.93 3.02 3.55
CA GLY A 211 3.72 2.32 3.10
C GLY A 211 2.95 1.62 4.22
N THR A 212 3.61 1.24 5.32
CA THR A 212 2.92 0.81 6.55
C THR A 212 2.24 2.01 7.20
N ASN A 213 2.92 3.16 7.26
CA ASN A 213 2.30 4.40 7.73
C ASN A 213 1.06 4.75 6.91
N PHE A 214 1.16 4.70 5.59
CA PHE A 214 0.02 4.94 4.70
C PHE A 214 -1.10 3.91 4.89
N HIS A 215 -0.81 2.61 4.94
CA HIS A 215 -1.82 1.55 5.08
C HIS A 215 -2.78 1.82 6.25
N ASP A 216 -2.23 2.04 7.44
CA ASP A 216 -3.05 2.25 8.62
C ASP A 216 -3.71 3.64 8.66
N ILE A 217 -3.06 4.66 8.07
CA ILE A 217 -3.67 5.99 7.90
C ILE A 217 -4.83 5.94 6.90
N ALA A 218 -4.73 5.15 5.82
CA ALA A 218 -5.76 5.03 4.79
C ALA A 218 -7.07 4.45 5.36
N HIS A 219 -6.99 3.52 6.31
CA HIS A 219 -8.17 3.06 7.07
C HIS A 219 -8.88 4.22 7.79
N ILE A 220 -8.10 5.13 8.40
CA ILE A 220 -8.62 6.30 9.13
C ILE A 220 -9.22 7.32 8.15
N LEU A 221 -8.55 7.57 7.02
CA LEU A 221 -9.00 8.56 6.03
C LEU A 221 -10.23 8.10 5.27
N GLY A 222 -10.31 6.80 4.91
CA GLY A 222 -11.49 6.21 4.31
C GLY A 222 -12.68 6.17 5.27
N GLY A 223 -12.42 6.03 6.56
CA GLY A 223 -13.45 6.01 7.59
C GLY A 223 -14.39 4.82 7.45
N VAL A 224 -15.58 4.97 8.04
CA VAL A 224 -16.60 3.92 8.11
C VAL A 224 -17.89 4.41 7.48
N LYS A 225 -18.52 3.57 6.66
CA LYS A 225 -19.83 3.81 6.07
C LYS A 225 -20.66 2.54 6.18
N ASP A 226 -21.92 2.68 6.59
CA ASP A 226 -22.86 1.56 6.73
C ASP A 226 -22.31 0.38 7.55
N GLY A 227 -21.51 0.69 8.57
CA GLY A 227 -20.89 -0.30 9.46
C GLY A 227 -19.61 -0.97 8.92
N ASN A 228 -19.11 -0.57 7.75
CA ASN A 228 -17.93 -1.15 7.11
C ASN A 228 -16.84 -0.11 6.90
N ARG A 229 -15.57 -0.53 6.98
CA ARG A 229 -14.45 0.32 6.56
C ARG A 229 -14.54 0.55 5.06
N MET A 230 -14.40 1.80 4.63
CA MET A 230 -14.42 2.11 3.20
C MET A 230 -13.18 1.61 2.47
N VAL A 231 -12.06 1.53 3.20
CA VAL A 231 -10.77 1.05 2.71
C VAL A 231 -10.32 -0.04 3.68
N PRO A 232 -10.72 -1.32 3.49
CA PRO A 232 -10.29 -2.43 4.33
C PRO A 232 -8.88 -2.92 3.92
N CYS A 233 -8.33 -3.89 4.64
CA CYS A 233 -7.12 -4.57 4.19
C CYS A 233 -7.45 -5.39 2.93
N LEU A 234 -6.51 -5.44 1.98
CA LEU A 234 -6.63 -6.19 0.73
C LEU A 234 -5.79 -7.48 0.71
N TYR A 235 -5.11 -7.82 1.80
CA TYR A 235 -4.60 -9.18 2.02
C TYR A 235 -5.63 -10.02 2.78
N ASP A 236 -5.62 -11.33 2.58
CA ASP A 236 -6.54 -12.26 3.22
C ASP A 236 -6.16 -12.49 4.69
N HIS A 237 -7.08 -12.18 5.60
CA HIS A 237 -6.84 -12.27 7.04
C HIS A 237 -6.71 -13.71 7.54
N ASP A 238 -7.40 -14.67 6.92
CA ASP A 238 -7.34 -16.07 7.31
C ASP A 238 -5.99 -16.67 6.90
N LEU A 239 -5.50 -16.34 5.71
CA LEU A 239 -4.17 -16.75 5.25
C LEU A 239 -3.07 -16.10 6.10
N GLN A 240 -3.22 -14.84 6.49
CA GLN A 240 -2.27 -14.14 7.36
C GLN A 240 -2.19 -14.75 8.77
N ALA A 241 -3.27 -15.39 9.24
CA ALA A 241 -3.29 -16.09 10.52
C ALA A 241 -2.60 -17.46 10.49
N ASN A 242 -2.26 -18.01 9.32
CA ASN A 242 -1.63 -19.34 9.22
C ASN A 242 -0.25 -19.39 9.86
N PRO A 243 0.07 -20.42 10.68
CA PRO A 243 1.37 -20.52 11.33
C PRO A 243 2.51 -20.60 10.29
N GLY A 244 3.66 -20.01 10.60
CA GLY A 244 4.84 -20.02 9.75
C GLY A 244 5.70 -18.78 9.92
N PRO A 245 6.82 -18.66 9.17
CA PRO A 245 7.65 -17.46 9.18
C PRO A 245 6.84 -16.23 8.71
N ASP A 246 6.83 -15.17 9.51
CA ASP A 246 5.96 -14.00 9.29
C ASP A 246 6.03 -13.43 7.87
N LEU A 247 7.22 -13.31 7.28
CA LEU A 247 7.38 -12.80 5.91
C LEU A 247 6.80 -13.73 4.84
N GLU A 248 6.91 -15.04 5.03
CA GLU A 248 6.38 -16.02 4.09
C GLU A 248 4.85 -16.05 4.17
N VAL A 249 4.31 -16.08 5.39
CA VAL A 249 2.87 -16.04 5.64
C VAL A 249 2.27 -14.75 5.08
N PHE A 250 2.90 -13.61 5.36
CA PHE A 250 2.43 -12.33 4.83
C PHE A 250 2.39 -12.35 3.31
N ARG A 251 3.48 -12.77 2.63
CA ARG A 251 3.49 -12.87 1.16
C ARG A 251 2.38 -13.78 0.61
N ASN A 252 2.15 -14.91 1.26
CA ASN A 252 1.10 -15.86 0.86
C ASN A 252 -0.32 -15.33 1.11
N SER A 253 -0.50 -14.30 1.93
CA SER A 253 -1.80 -13.67 2.18
C SER A 253 -2.19 -12.60 1.16
N MET A 254 -1.27 -12.12 0.32
CA MET A 254 -1.46 -10.99 -0.60
C MET A 254 -2.19 -11.41 -1.90
N ILE A 255 -3.16 -12.31 -1.80
CA ILE A 255 -3.79 -13.00 -2.94
C ILE A 255 -4.79 -12.15 -3.73
N ASN A 256 -5.06 -10.90 -3.31
CA ASN A 256 -6.06 -10.06 -3.97
C ASN A 256 -5.44 -8.95 -4.81
N MET A 257 -4.51 -8.16 -4.25
CA MET A 257 -3.84 -7.07 -4.98
C MET A 257 -2.31 -7.17 -4.99
N GLY A 258 -1.70 -8.13 -4.29
CA GLY A 258 -0.24 -8.33 -4.30
C GLY A 258 0.53 -7.07 -3.91
N TYR A 259 1.59 -6.77 -4.68
CA TYR A 259 2.40 -5.56 -4.56
C TYR A 259 1.83 -4.34 -5.32
N TRP A 260 0.66 -4.46 -5.94
CA TRP A 260 0.07 -3.40 -6.76
C TRP A 260 -0.72 -2.36 -5.96
N ASP A 261 -0.96 -2.63 -4.67
CA ASP A 261 -1.62 -1.71 -3.75
C ASP A 261 -1.09 -1.89 -2.29
N PRO A 262 -0.66 -0.81 -1.61
CA PRO A 262 -0.25 -0.81 -0.20
C PRO A 262 -1.26 -1.39 0.80
N MET A 263 -2.55 -1.40 0.46
CA MET A 263 -3.60 -2.03 1.25
C MET A 263 -3.51 -3.55 1.24
N SER A 264 -2.80 -4.15 0.27
CA SER A 264 -2.46 -5.58 0.23
C SER A 264 -1.03 -5.83 0.70
N CYS A 265 -0.05 -5.06 0.19
CA CYS A 265 1.35 -5.17 0.61
C CYS A 265 1.99 -3.80 0.80
N HIS A 266 2.50 -3.52 2.01
CA HIS A 266 3.00 -2.20 2.38
C HIS A 266 4.13 -1.65 1.49
N PHE A 267 4.89 -2.52 0.81
CA PHE A 267 5.97 -2.13 -0.11
C PHE A 267 6.45 -3.34 -0.92
N TYR A 268 6.97 -3.11 -2.12
CA TYR A 268 7.67 -4.15 -2.87
C TYR A 268 9.09 -4.38 -2.33
N ARG A 269 9.81 -3.28 -2.04
CA ARG A 269 11.14 -3.30 -1.41
C ARG A 269 11.19 -2.32 -0.24
N ASN A 270 11.91 -2.70 0.81
CA ASN A 270 11.98 -1.92 2.05
C ASN A 270 12.88 -0.67 1.92
N ASP A 271 13.69 -0.58 0.87
CA ASP A 271 14.62 0.53 0.60
C ASP A 271 14.06 1.57 -0.39
N THR A 272 12.82 1.40 -0.85
CA THR A 272 12.17 2.27 -1.84
C THR A 272 10.89 2.86 -1.31
N SER A 273 10.39 3.94 -1.93
CA SER A 273 9.01 4.39 -1.68
C SER A 273 8.00 3.27 -1.95
N PRO A 274 6.79 3.31 -1.34
CA PRO A 274 5.72 2.37 -1.65
C PRO A 274 5.25 2.52 -3.09
N PRO A 275 4.66 1.47 -3.69
CA PRO A 275 3.98 1.56 -4.99
C PRO A 275 2.78 2.49 -4.93
N GLY A 276 2.23 2.90 -6.08
CA GLY A 276 0.94 3.58 -6.14
C GLY A 276 -0.22 2.71 -5.66
N ILE A 277 -1.34 3.36 -5.38
CA ILE A 277 -2.59 2.69 -4.97
C ILE A 277 -3.48 2.48 -6.20
N CYS A 278 -4.25 1.39 -6.22
CA CYS A 278 -5.14 1.09 -7.34
C CYS A 278 -6.32 2.07 -7.38
N SER A 279 -6.96 2.13 -8.54
CA SER A 279 -8.14 2.95 -8.82
C SER A 279 -9.28 2.64 -7.83
N TRP A 280 -9.47 1.39 -7.42
CA TRP A 280 -10.47 1.05 -6.39
C TRP A 280 -10.22 1.79 -5.08
N THR A 281 -8.97 1.76 -4.59
CA THR A 281 -8.55 2.47 -3.37
C THR A 281 -8.67 3.99 -3.54
N ARG A 282 -8.27 4.55 -4.69
CA ARG A 282 -8.44 5.99 -4.99
C ARG A 282 -9.91 6.42 -4.99
N ILE A 283 -10.79 5.63 -5.63
CA ILE A 283 -12.24 5.89 -5.66
C ILE A 283 -12.80 5.91 -4.22
N ARG A 284 -12.46 4.90 -3.41
CA ARG A 284 -12.94 4.79 -2.02
C ARG A 284 -12.45 5.91 -1.11
N LEU A 285 -11.28 6.48 -1.39
CA LEU A 285 -10.73 7.65 -0.70
C LEU A 285 -11.26 8.99 -1.27
N GLY A 286 -11.96 8.96 -2.39
CA GLY A 286 -12.41 10.16 -3.10
C GLY A 286 -11.27 10.94 -3.76
N TRP A 287 -10.21 10.24 -4.17
CA TRP A 287 -9.00 10.81 -4.79
C TRP A 287 -8.91 10.57 -6.29
N LEU A 288 -9.86 9.85 -6.88
CA LEU A 288 -10.01 9.75 -8.33
C LEU A 288 -11.31 10.44 -8.72
N ASP A 289 -11.21 11.55 -9.45
CA ASP A 289 -12.37 12.30 -9.92
C ASP A 289 -13.23 11.44 -10.84
N GLU A 290 -14.56 11.46 -10.64
CA GLU A 290 -15.49 10.66 -11.46
C GLU A 290 -15.41 11.01 -12.96
N GLU A 291 -15.01 12.24 -13.31
CA GLU A 291 -14.78 12.65 -14.71
C GLU A 291 -13.60 11.92 -15.37
N LYS A 292 -12.66 11.38 -14.58
CA LYS A 292 -11.52 10.58 -15.06
C LYS A 292 -11.86 9.09 -15.19
N ILE A 293 -13.08 8.70 -14.81
CA ILE A 293 -13.55 7.31 -14.82
C ILE A 293 -14.54 7.15 -15.97
N LEU A 294 -14.14 6.42 -17.01
CA LEU A 294 -15.07 6.07 -18.08
C LEU A 294 -15.93 4.88 -17.62
N THR A 295 -17.23 5.11 -17.44
CA THR A 295 -18.18 4.00 -17.22
C THR A 295 -18.70 3.51 -18.57
N VAL A 296 -18.46 2.24 -18.88
CA VAL A 296 -18.87 1.62 -20.15
C VAL A 296 -20.06 0.69 -19.94
N ASP A 297 -20.95 0.64 -20.94
CA ASP A 297 -22.05 -0.32 -20.98
C ASP A 297 -21.51 -1.65 -21.54
N PRO A 298 -21.53 -2.76 -20.76
CA PRO A 298 -21.00 -4.05 -21.21
C PRO A 298 -21.71 -4.63 -22.45
N ASP A 299 -22.93 -4.17 -22.76
CA ASP A 299 -23.70 -4.62 -23.92
C ASP A 299 -23.29 -3.91 -25.22
N ASN A 300 -22.42 -2.91 -25.16
CA ASN A 300 -21.96 -2.14 -26.31
C ASN A 300 -20.46 -2.30 -26.56
N GLN A 301 -20.05 -2.20 -27.82
CA GLN A 301 -18.64 -2.07 -28.18
C GLN A 301 -18.16 -0.65 -27.85
N THR A 302 -17.10 -0.55 -27.04
CA THR A 302 -16.45 0.70 -26.67
C THR A 302 -14.95 0.58 -26.87
N GLU A 303 -14.36 1.57 -27.54
CA GLU A 303 -12.92 1.68 -27.70
C GLU A 303 -12.44 2.97 -27.04
N VAL A 304 -11.36 2.91 -26.26
CA VAL A 304 -10.89 4.03 -25.44
C VAL A 304 -9.37 4.04 -25.33
N MET A 305 -8.80 5.25 -25.29
CA MET A 305 -7.41 5.47 -24.87
C MET A 305 -7.34 5.59 -23.35
N LEU A 306 -6.64 4.67 -22.71
CA LEU A 306 -6.43 4.62 -21.26
C LEU A 306 -5.01 5.09 -20.92
N GLY A 307 -4.92 6.23 -20.24
CA GLY A 307 -3.66 6.78 -19.76
C GLY A 307 -3.17 6.14 -18.46
N PRO A 308 -1.89 6.31 -18.09
CA PRO A 308 -1.36 5.83 -16.83
C PRO A 308 -2.12 6.40 -15.63
N LEU A 309 -2.43 5.57 -14.63
CA LEU A 309 -3.12 5.99 -13.42
C LEU A 309 -2.37 7.10 -12.67
N GLU A 310 -1.04 7.12 -12.74
CA GLU A 310 -0.19 8.13 -12.10
C GLU A 310 -0.01 9.42 -12.94
N ASP A 311 -0.67 9.55 -14.09
CA ASP A 311 -0.63 10.76 -14.94
C ASP A 311 -2.01 11.45 -14.99
N PRO A 312 -2.30 12.41 -14.09
CA PRO A 312 -3.60 13.09 -14.05
C PRO A 312 -3.91 13.94 -15.29
N SER A 313 -2.95 14.12 -16.21
CA SER A 313 -3.18 14.84 -17.47
C SER A 313 -3.96 14.01 -18.49
N SER A 314 -3.96 12.68 -18.40
CA SER A 314 -4.74 11.80 -19.27
C SER A 314 -6.25 11.99 -19.06
N GLU A 315 -7.03 11.88 -20.14
CA GLU A 315 -8.48 12.06 -20.12
C GLU A 315 -9.18 10.98 -19.29
N VAL A 316 -8.83 9.71 -19.52
CA VAL A 316 -9.35 8.55 -18.80
C VAL A 316 -8.21 7.88 -18.03
N LEU A 317 -8.42 7.66 -16.73
CA LEU A 317 -7.48 7.01 -15.81
C LEU A 317 -7.94 5.63 -15.33
N ALA A 318 -9.24 5.39 -15.35
CA ALA A 318 -9.83 4.09 -15.05
C ALA A 318 -11.07 3.86 -15.89
N ILE A 319 -11.33 2.60 -16.23
CA ILE A 319 -12.58 2.20 -16.88
C ILE A 319 -13.37 1.35 -15.90
N ARG A 320 -14.65 1.68 -15.72
CA ARG A 320 -15.60 0.92 -14.90
C ARG A 320 -16.58 0.19 -15.82
N VAL A 321 -16.66 -1.14 -15.70
CA VAL A 321 -17.63 -1.97 -16.44
C VAL A 321 -18.65 -2.53 -15.45
N PRO A 322 -19.83 -1.91 -15.28
CA PRO A 322 -20.83 -2.37 -14.32
C PRO A 322 -21.48 -3.67 -14.78
N LEU A 323 -21.62 -4.64 -13.86
CA LEU A 323 -22.40 -5.86 -14.09
C LEU A 323 -23.70 -5.86 -13.30
N SER A 324 -23.67 -5.22 -12.12
CA SER A 324 -24.82 -5.02 -11.24
C SER A 324 -24.61 -3.73 -10.43
N PRO A 325 -25.58 -3.32 -9.58
CA PRO A 325 -25.38 -2.19 -8.67
C PRO A 325 -24.22 -2.35 -7.68
N SER A 326 -23.68 -3.56 -7.47
CA SER A 326 -22.62 -3.83 -6.49
C SER A 326 -21.42 -4.59 -7.04
N THR A 327 -21.43 -5.00 -8.31
CA THR A 327 -20.34 -5.78 -8.92
C THR A 327 -19.94 -5.19 -10.26
N TYR A 328 -18.64 -5.05 -10.48
CA TYR A 328 -18.10 -4.38 -11.66
C TYR A 328 -16.63 -4.75 -11.89
N TYR A 329 -16.15 -4.56 -13.12
CA TYR A 329 -14.72 -4.54 -13.39
C TYR A 329 -14.16 -3.12 -13.27
N LEU A 330 -12.91 -3.02 -12.85
CA LEU A 330 -12.07 -1.85 -13.03
C LEU A 330 -10.87 -2.22 -13.91
N VAL A 331 -10.57 -1.37 -14.87
CA VAL A 331 -9.39 -1.48 -15.74
C VAL A 331 -8.54 -0.23 -15.55
N GLU A 332 -7.26 -0.42 -15.24
CA GLU A 332 -6.30 0.68 -15.02
C GLU A 332 -4.97 0.38 -15.69
N ASN A 333 -4.22 1.43 -16.03
CA ASN A 333 -2.90 1.33 -16.62
C ASN A 333 -1.81 1.71 -15.60
N ARG A 334 -0.91 0.78 -15.31
CA ARG A 334 0.19 0.94 -14.35
C ARG A 334 1.52 1.02 -15.09
N ALA A 335 1.93 2.25 -15.43
CA ALA A 335 3.20 2.55 -16.10
C ALA A 335 4.32 2.89 -15.09
N PRO A 336 5.62 2.74 -15.45
CA PRO A 336 6.76 3.03 -14.58
C PRO A 336 7.03 4.54 -14.38
N ILE A 337 6.02 5.29 -13.94
CA ILE A 337 6.09 6.73 -13.67
C ILE A 337 5.72 7.00 -12.21
N GLY A 338 6.04 8.21 -11.71
CA GLY A 338 5.68 8.58 -10.34
C GLY A 338 6.11 7.55 -9.29
N VAL A 339 5.17 7.17 -8.42
CA VAL A 339 5.33 6.15 -7.38
C VAL A 339 5.38 4.71 -7.93
N ASP A 340 4.92 4.48 -9.15
CA ASP A 340 4.83 3.16 -9.78
C ASP A 340 6.14 2.67 -10.41
N LYS A 341 7.20 3.49 -10.38
CA LYS A 341 8.57 3.08 -10.77
C LYS A 341 9.10 1.87 -10.00
N VAL A 342 8.49 1.55 -8.85
CA VAL A 342 8.93 0.46 -7.95
C VAL A 342 8.12 -0.82 -8.13
N LEU A 343 7.09 -0.84 -8.98
CA LEU A 343 6.26 -2.02 -9.20
C LEU A 343 7.07 -3.18 -9.78
N PRO A 344 6.64 -4.43 -9.54
CA PRO A 344 7.32 -5.62 -10.06
C PRO A 344 7.21 -5.75 -11.59
N ASP A 345 6.15 -5.18 -12.17
CA ASP A 345 5.85 -5.21 -13.60
C ASP A 345 4.99 -4.00 -14.00
N HIS A 346 4.63 -3.85 -15.28
CA HIS A 346 3.88 -2.72 -15.82
C HIS A 346 2.90 -3.14 -16.91
N GLY A 347 1.73 -2.51 -16.97
CA GLY A 347 0.73 -2.79 -18.00
C GLY A 347 -0.69 -2.51 -17.52
N ILE A 348 -1.66 -3.18 -18.15
CA ILE A 348 -3.07 -3.07 -17.78
C ILE A 348 -3.39 -4.04 -16.65
N LEU A 349 -3.91 -3.52 -15.54
CA LEU A 349 -4.53 -4.35 -14.51
C LEU A 349 -6.03 -4.39 -14.74
N ILE A 350 -6.59 -5.60 -14.65
CA ILE A 350 -8.03 -5.82 -14.65
C ILE A 350 -8.39 -6.36 -13.26
N MET A 351 -9.31 -5.68 -12.59
CA MET A 351 -9.80 -6.06 -11.26
C MET A 351 -11.30 -6.36 -11.33
N PHE A 352 -11.74 -7.36 -10.58
CA PHE A 352 -13.14 -7.56 -10.27
C PHE A 352 -13.43 -7.01 -8.87
N ALA A 353 -14.46 -6.17 -8.76
CA ALA A 353 -14.91 -5.57 -7.51
C ALA A 353 -16.32 -6.05 -7.13
N ASP A 354 -16.53 -6.26 -5.83
CA ASP A 354 -17.82 -6.62 -5.24
C ASP A 354 -18.02 -5.84 -3.92
N ASP A 355 -18.84 -4.80 -4.01
CA ASP A 355 -19.11 -3.86 -2.90
C ASP A 355 -19.89 -4.49 -1.74
N ARG A 356 -20.36 -5.74 -1.88
CA ARG A 356 -21.03 -6.48 -0.80
C ARG A 356 -20.02 -7.10 0.17
N ILE A 357 -18.77 -7.28 -0.25
CA ILE A 357 -17.70 -7.84 0.59
C ILE A 357 -17.06 -6.70 1.37
N ALA A 358 -17.12 -6.76 2.71
CA ALA A 358 -16.61 -5.68 3.56
C ALA A 358 -15.12 -5.82 3.90
N GLU A 359 -14.61 -7.04 3.98
CA GLU A 359 -13.26 -7.37 4.46
C GLU A 359 -12.75 -8.62 3.72
N CYS A 360 -11.42 -8.81 3.67
CA CYS A 360 -10.82 -9.95 2.98
C CYS A 360 -10.75 -11.18 3.88
N HIS A 361 -11.61 -12.17 3.61
CA HIS A 361 -11.71 -13.42 4.35
C HIS A 361 -12.01 -14.58 3.41
N HIS A 362 -11.48 -15.76 3.72
CA HIS A 362 -11.76 -17.00 3.00
C HIS A 362 -11.61 -16.91 1.47
N GLY A 363 -10.69 -16.07 0.98
CA GLY A 363 -10.43 -15.82 -0.44
C GLY A 363 -11.34 -14.80 -1.11
N GLU A 364 -12.35 -14.29 -0.39
CA GLU A 364 -13.23 -13.20 -0.80
C GLU A 364 -12.56 -11.85 -0.53
N ALA A 365 -12.79 -10.87 -1.40
CA ALA A 365 -12.26 -9.51 -1.27
C ALA A 365 -13.18 -8.49 -1.96
N PRO A 366 -13.26 -7.24 -1.48
CA PRO A 366 -14.01 -6.18 -2.16
C PRO A 366 -13.47 -5.84 -3.54
N VAL A 367 -12.18 -6.11 -3.78
CA VAL A 367 -11.51 -5.98 -5.06
C VAL A 367 -10.41 -7.02 -5.20
N LYS A 368 -10.29 -7.62 -6.38
CA LYS A 368 -9.31 -8.67 -6.66
C LYS A 368 -8.79 -8.57 -8.09
N LEU A 369 -7.48 -8.75 -8.27
CA LEU A 369 -6.86 -8.83 -9.58
C LEU A 369 -7.26 -10.09 -10.33
N ILE A 370 -7.47 -9.92 -11.63
CA ILE A 370 -7.49 -11.01 -12.60
C ILE A 370 -6.04 -11.19 -13.05
N ASP A 371 -5.45 -12.32 -12.68
CA ASP A 371 -4.03 -12.56 -12.92
C ASP A 371 -3.78 -12.94 -14.40
N ALA A 372 -3.05 -12.07 -15.12
CA ALA A 372 -2.65 -12.33 -16.49
C ALA A 372 -1.78 -13.59 -16.59
N ASN A 373 -0.86 -13.79 -15.64
CA ASN A 373 0.07 -14.91 -15.63
C ASN A 373 0.21 -15.57 -14.24
N PRO A 374 -0.71 -16.49 -13.88
CA PRO A 374 -0.69 -17.20 -12.60
C PRO A 374 0.55 -18.08 -12.34
N ALA A 375 1.42 -18.27 -13.34
CA ALA A 375 2.68 -18.98 -13.14
C ALA A 375 3.72 -18.12 -12.39
N ILE A 376 3.54 -16.80 -12.37
CA ILE A 376 4.37 -15.86 -11.61
C ILE A 376 3.71 -15.64 -10.24
N PRO A 377 4.39 -15.97 -9.13
CA PRO A 377 3.78 -15.90 -7.80
C PRO A 377 3.49 -14.46 -7.36
N TYR A 378 2.68 -14.33 -6.29
CA TYR A 378 2.39 -13.07 -5.60
C TYR A 378 1.79 -11.96 -6.47
N LEU A 379 1.13 -12.36 -7.57
CA LEU A 379 0.53 -11.46 -8.55
C LEU A 379 1.56 -10.55 -9.25
N GLU A 380 2.86 -10.88 -9.23
CA GLU A 380 3.89 -10.07 -9.88
C GLU A 380 3.71 -10.04 -11.41
N GLY A 381 3.07 -11.06 -12.00
CA GLY A 381 2.72 -11.13 -13.42
C GLY A 381 1.27 -10.82 -13.75
N ALA A 382 0.58 -10.03 -12.91
CA ALA A 382 -0.85 -9.76 -13.07
C ALA A 382 -1.18 -8.79 -14.23
N ALA A 383 -0.19 -8.08 -14.75
CA ALA A 383 -0.39 -7.09 -15.81
C ALA A 383 -0.59 -7.74 -17.18
N PHE A 384 -1.57 -7.23 -17.92
CA PHE A 384 -1.80 -7.50 -19.32
C PHE A 384 -0.99 -6.50 -20.17
N ASP A 385 -0.43 -6.94 -21.29
CA ASP A 385 0.31 -6.10 -22.24
C ASP A 385 0.05 -6.61 -23.67
N VAL A 386 0.13 -5.70 -24.65
CA VAL A 386 -0.09 -6.01 -26.08
C VAL A 386 0.93 -7.01 -26.64
N GLU A 387 2.13 -7.07 -26.06
CA GLU A 387 3.20 -7.98 -26.52
C GLU A 387 3.16 -9.36 -25.85
N GLU A 388 2.42 -9.50 -24.74
CA GLU A 388 2.36 -10.72 -23.95
C GLU A 388 0.94 -11.32 -23.94
N LYS A 389 0.12 -10.92 -22.95
CA LYS A 389 -1.27 -11.31 -22.83
C LYS A 389 -2.13 -10.07 -23.03
N ASP A 390 -2.71 -9.98 -24.21
CA ASP A 390 -3.42 -8.79 -24.68
C ASP A 390 -4.95 -8.90 -24.52
N GLU A 391 -5.46 -9.99 -23.95
CA GLU A 391 -6.89 -10.29 -23.91
C GLU A 391 -7.33 -10.94 -22.60
N TYR A 392 -8.48 -10.48 -22.11
CA TYR A 392 -9.28 -11.14 -21.08
C TYR A 392 -10.71 -11.40 -21.59
N VAL A 393 -11.22 -12.60 -21.33
CA VAL A 393 -12.56 -13.04 -21.71
C VAL A 393 -13.26 -13.60 -20.48
N ASP A 394 -14.44 -13.05 -20.16
CA ASP A 394 -15.38 -13.62 -19.21
C ASP A 394 -16.64 -14.09 -19.94
N GLN A 395 -16.76 -15.41 -20.11
CA GLN A 395 -17.91 -16.03 -20.73
C GLN A 395 -19.19 -15.93 -19.89
N ALA A 396 -19.08 -15.93 -18.56
CA ALA A 396 -20.23 -15.87 -17.67
C ALA A 396 -20.90 -14.49 -17.72
N ASN A 397 -20.09 -13.44 -17.90
CA ASN A 397 -20.54 -12.06 -17.95
C ASN A 397 -20.64 -11.50 -19.39
N ASN A 398 -20.46 -12.34 -20.41
CA ASN A 398 -20.48 -11.94 -21.82
C ASN A 398 -19.56 -10.73 -22.09
N LEU A 399 -18.32 -10.76 -21.59
CA LEU A 399 -17.40 -9.62 -21.65
C LEU A 399 -16.06 -10.02 -22.26
N ARG A 400 -15.56 -9.19 -23.16
CA ARG A 400 -14.18 -9.23 -23.67
C ARG A 400 -13.51 -7.88 -23.46
N ILE A 401 -12.28 -7.91 -22.98
CA ILE A 401 -11.39 -6.75 -22.87
C ILE A 401 -10.14 -7.08 -23.68
N LYS A 402 -9.88 -6.32 -24.74
CA LYS A 402 -8.77 -6.52 -25.68
C LYS A 402 -7.90 -5.28 -25.75
N LEU A 403 -6.60 -5.44 -25.54
CA LEU A 403 -5.60 -4.41 -25.74
C LEU A 403 -5.23 -4.40 -27.23
N LEU A 404 -5.50 -3.29 -27.93
CA LEU A 404 -5.31 -3.18 -29.37
C LEU A 404 -3.92 -2.65 -29.73
N GLU A 405 -3.50 -1.58 -29.07
CA GLU A 405 -2.21 -0.95 -29.30
C GLU A 405 -1.72 -0.24 -28.03
N LYS A 406 -0.40 -0.04 -27.97
CA LYS A 406 0.28 0.75 -26.95
C LYS A 406 0.99 1.91 -27.64
N SER A 407 0.61 3.13 -27.30
CA SER A 407 1.19 4.36 -27.86
C SER A 407 1.86 5.15 -26.73
N GLY A 408 3.20 5.09 -26.69
CA GLY A 408 3.95 5.62 -25.56
C GLY A 408 3.63 4.84 -24.27
N SER A 409 3.05 5.53 -23.29
CA SER A 409 2.59 4.93 -22.03
C SER A 409 1.08 4.70 -21.97
N GLU A 410 0.33 5.01 -23.04
CA GLU A 410 -1.13 4.82 -23.09
C GLU A 410 -1.49 3.55 -23.87
N TYR A 411 -2.64 2.96 -23.53
CA TYR A 411 -3.18 1.80 -24.23
C TYR A 411 -4.50 2.13 -24.89
N ARG A 412 -4.68 1.67 -26.12
CA ARG A 412 -6.01 1.60 -26.74
C ARG A 412 -6.65 0.28 -26.39
N ILE A 413 -7.80 0.34 -25.75
CA ILE A 413 -8.50 -0.83 -25.22
C ILE A 413 -9.88 -0.90 -25.88
N LEU A 414 -10.24 -2.10 -26.34
CA LEU A 414 -11.56 -2.46 -26.82
C LEU A 414 -12.28 -3.27 -25.73
N ILE A 415 -13.50 -2.85 -25.40
CA ILE A 415 -14.40 -3.54 -24.48
C ILE A 415 -15.68 -3.84 -25.23
N GLU A 416 -16.11 -5.08 -25.26
CA GLU A 416 -17.27 -5.51 -26.04
C GLU A 416 -17.91 -6.79 -25.52
N PRO A 417 -19.17 -7.06 -25.86
CA PRO A 417 -19.75 -8.36 -25.61
C PRO A 417 -19.26 -9.43 -26.59
N LEU A 418 -19.28 -10.69 -26.17
CA LEU A 418 -18.77 -11.82 -26.98
C LEU A 418 -19.53 -12.03 -28.29
N SER A 419 -20.75 -11.50 -28.42
CA SER A 419 -21.51 -11.53 -29.67
C SER A 419 -20.82 -10.80 -30.83
N TYR A 420 -19.95 -9.82 -30.55
CA TYR A 420 -19.13 -9.17 -31.57
C TYR A 420 -17.91 -10.00 -31.93
N PHE A 421 -17.31 -10.68 -30.94
CA PHE A 421 -16.15 -11.55 -31.14
C PHE A 421 -16.41 -12.72 -32.10
N TYR A 422 -17.58 -13.34 -32.07
CA TYR A 422 -17.91 -14.49 -32.94
C TYR A 422 -18.38 -14.10 -34.36
N GLN A 423 -18.38 -12.80 -34.71
CA GLN A 423 -18.76 -12.32 -36.04
C GLN A 423 -17.56 -12.03 -36.95
N GLU A 424 -16.34 -12.02 -36.42
CA GLU A 424 -15.07 -12.01 -37.16
C GLU A 424 -14.50 -13.42 -37.30
#